data_AF-A0A839NZS8-F1
#
_entry.id   AF-A0A839NZS8-F1
#
_cell.length_a   1.000
_cell.length_b   1.000
_cell.length_c   1.000
_cell.angle_alpha   90.00
_cell.angle_beta   90.00
_cell.angle_gamma   90.00
#
_symmetry.space_group_name_H-M   'P 1'
#
loop_
_entity.id
_entity.type
_entity.pdbx_description
1 polymer ?
#
loop_
_entity_poly.entity_id
_entity_poly.type
_entity_poly.pdbx_seq_one_letter_code
_entity_poly.pdbx_strand_id
1 'polypeptide(L)'
;MAGDRQHESKRRGACGRRRERLAQSVARFGALAALAGLLAACAADQTGSVLTPAVIKVPEQAPKTTGRTRSDEADHAKLVASFGGEYRAPAAHRLITEITERLVRASDRPEESYAVTLLDSPVVNAFALPSGRLYVTRGLLSLASDSSEVAAVLAHEIAHVTLRHATARSELALRSQLVSRVVADVLNDPVTGAQLEHQSKFTLARFSREQELEADTNGVRVLAQAGYDPFGAGRFLDALQRTMALKSGNGSAAEPDMLATHPATAERIALVTRAARRIGAPGLGDDDRARYLAAIDGLSYGDNPGEGLVRGRRFLHPGLGIAFEVPDAFAIENTRNAVLGTTQEGSRRLLFDQVEASGDRSLEDVLRATWNDAIEAGSVENRIIGGRSAATALSRGKDWTFRLAAIRMGETTYRMIMAAKGATDPEPAFRRWLESLRPIEPEEAASLKPAHLRIVTAAPGDTVEGLARRMSVSDRAVDRFLVLNGLQRGATVKPGQGYKLVVE
;
A
#
# COMPACT_ATOMS: atom_id res chain seq x y z
N MET A 1 -75.38 -8.92 73.80
CA MET A 1 -76.35 -8.95 72.68
C MET A 1 -75.84 -7.95 71.65
N ALA A 2 -75.47 -8.26 70.41
CA ALA A 2 -75.66 -9.38 69.49
C ALA A 2 -74.29 -9.75 68.87
N GLY A 3 -73.98 -10.98 68.47
CA GLY A 3 -74.87 -12.00 67.93
C GLY A 3 -74.72 -12.06 66.42
N ASP A 4 -73.64 -12.71 65.99
CA ASP A 4 -73.65 -13.76 64.97
C ASP A 4 -74.34 -13.47 63.61
N ARG A 5 -73.57 -12.96 62.62
CA ARG A 5 -73.90 -13.10 61.19
C ARG A 5 -72.80 -12.68 60.19
N GLN A 6 -71.51 -12.98 60.46
CA GLN A 6 -70.45 -12.68 59.48
C GLN A 6 -69.45 -13.80 59.21
N HIS A 7 -69.70 -15.02 59.72
CA HIS A 7 -68.72 -16.11 59.63
C HIS A 7 -68.81 -17.00 58.38
N GLU A 8 -69.82 -16.86 57.52
CA GLU A 8 -70.02 -17.73 56.35
C GLU A 8 -69.64 -17.13 54.97
N SER A 9 -69.45 -15.81 54.86
CA SER A 9 -69.12 -15.17 53.56
C SER A 9 -67.62 -15.12 53.25
N LYS A 10 -66.74 -15.13 54.26
CA LYS A 10 -65.28 -14.98 54.05
C LYS A 10 -64.54 -16.27 53.65
N ARG A 11 -65.17 -17.44 53.68
CA ARG A 11 -64.51 -18.72 53.33
C ARG A 11 -64.61 -19.13 51.86
N ARG A 12 -65.51 -18.54 51.06
CA ARG A 12 -65.62 -18.84 49.62
C ARG A 12 -64.72 -17.96 48.72
N GLY A 13 -64.33 -16.76 49.17
CA GLY A 13 -63.47 -15.85 48.40
C GLY A 13 -61.96 -16.15 48.45
N ALA A 14 -61.50 -16.91 49.45
CA ALA A 14 -60.07 -17.23 49.64
C ALA A 14 -59.60 -18.44 48.81
N CYS A 15 -60.51 -19.35 48.43
CA CYS A 15 -60.18 -20.54 47.65
C CYS A 15 -60.03 -20.23 46.14
N GLY A 16 -60.85 -19.33 45.59
CA GLY A 16 -60.76 -18.90 44.18
C GLY A 16 -59.47 -18.14 43.85
N ARG A 17 -59.07 -17.19 44.70
CA ARG A 17 -57.85 -16.37 44.48
C ARG A 17 -56.54 -17.15 44.61
N ARG A 18 -56.53 -18.29 45.32
CA ARG A 18 -55.35 -19.19 45.37
C ARG A 18 -55.21 -20.02 44.08
N ARG A 19 -56.33 -20.44 43.46
CA ARG A 19 -56.31 -21.17 42.18
C ARG A 19 -55.86 -20.28 41.02
N GLU A 20 -56.31 -19.02 40.96
CA GLU A 20 -55.91 -18.07 39.91
C GLU A 20 -54.42 -17.69 39.99
N ARG A 21 -53.87 -17.50 41.20
CA ARG A 21 -52.44 -17.19 41.38
C ARG A 21 -51.53 -18.38 41.08
N LEU A 22 -51.97 -19.61 41.34
CA LEU A 22 -51.24 -20.81 40.90
C LEU A 22 -51.29 -20.96 39.39
N ALA A 23 -52.45 -20.76 38.75
CA ALA A 23 -52.61 -20.85 37.30
C ALA A 23 -51.75 -19.82 36.54
N GLN A 24 -51.68 -18.57 37.03
CA GLN A 24 -50.82 -17.54 36.45
C GLN A 24 -49.32 -17.80 36.65
N SER A 25 -48.93 -18.46 37.75
CA SER A 25 -47.53 -18.84 38.00
C SER A 25 -47.11 -20.01 37.12
N VAL A 26 -47.97 -21.02 36.93
CA VAL A 26 -47.72 -22.15 36.02
C VAL A 26 -47.67 -21.69 34.56
N ALA A 27 -48.53 -20.76 34.15
CA ALA A 27 -48.49 -20.19 32.80
C ALA A 27 -47.21 -19.38 32.51
N ARG A 28 -46.70 -18.63 33.51
CA ARG A 28 -45.43 -17.89 33.38
C ARG A 28 -44.21 -18.81 33.35
N PHE A 29 -44.19 -19.88 34.15
CA PHE A 29 -43.14 -20.90 34.08
C PHE A 29 -43.18 -21.70 32.77
N GLY A 30 -44.37 -21.99 32.24
CA GLY A 30 -44.53 -22.63 30.93
C GLY A 30 -44.04 -21.75 29.77
N ALA A 31 -44.30 -20.44 29.81
CA ALA A 31 -43.82 -19.51 28.80
C ALA A 31 -42.29 -19.31 28.83
N LEU A 32 -41.69 -19.27 30.03
CA LEU A 32 -40.23 -19.21 30.19
C LEU A 32 -39.53 -20.52 29.78
N ALA A 33 -40.14 -21.67 30.04
CA ALA A 33 -39.65 -22.97 29.59
C ALA A 33 -39.77 -23.13 28.06
N ALA A 34 -40.85 -22.64 27.45
CA ALA A 34 -41.02 -22.63 26.00
C ALA A 34 -40.02 -21.69 25.30
N LEU A 35 -39.73 -20.52 25.89
CA LEU A 35 -38.73 -19.59 25.37
C LEU A 35 -37.30 -20.15 25.51
N ALA A 36 -36.99 -20.84 26.62
CA ALA A 36 -35.73 -21.56 26.79
C ALA A 36 -35.59 -22.75 25.83
N GLY A 37 -36.69 -23.46 25.54
CA GLY A 37 -36.72 -24.53 24.53
C GLY A 37 -36.51 -24.02 23.10
N LEU A 38 -37.08 -22.88 22.73
CA LEU A 38 -36.88 -22.24 21.43
C LEU A 38 -35.45 -21.70 21.26
N LEU A 39 -34.83 -21.18 22.32
CA LEU A 39 -33.42 -20.76 22.32
C LEU A 39 -32.46 -21.95 22.26
N ALA A 40 -32.80 -23.09 22.89
CA ALA A 40 -32.02 -24.33 22.80
C ALA A 40 -32.16 -25.02 21.43
N ALA A 41 -33.33 -24.95 20.79
CA ALA A 41 -33.53 -25.47 19.43
C ALA A 41 -32.72 -24.69 18.38
N CYS A 42 -32.56 -23.37 18.55
CA CYS A 42 -31.67 -22.57 17.70
C CYS A 42 -30.18 -22.87 17.92
N ALA A 43 -29.80 -23.40 19.09
CA ALA A 43 -28.43 -23.82 19.37
C ALA A 43 -28.14 -25.26 18.87
N ALA A 44 -29.16 -26.13 18.81
CA ALA A 44 -29.01 -27.52 18.38
C ALA A 44 -28.88 -27.66 16.84
N ASP A 45 -29.52 -26.79 16.05
CA ASP A 45 -29.38 -26.78 14.58
C ASP A 45 -28.02 -26.24 14.10
N GLN A 46 -27.18 -25.69 14.98
CA GLN A 46 -25.80 -25.30 14.65
C GLN A 46 -24.75 -26.38 14.94
N THR A 47 -25.17 -27.55 15.45
CA THR A 47 -24.24 -28.66 15.76
C THR A 47 -24.25 -29.80 14.73
N GLY A 48 -24.96 -29.63 13.62
CA GLY A 48 -25.23 -30.65 12.61
C GLY A 48 -24.37 -30.60 11.35
N SER A 49 -23.12 -30.13 11.42
CA SER A 49 -22.06 -30.53 10.47
C SER A 49 -20.73 -30.17 11.10
N VAL A 50 -20.24 -31.06 11.96
CA VAL A 50 -18.81 -31.10 12.24
C VAL A 50 -18.16 -31.54 10.94
N LEU A 51 -17.90 -30.57 10.05
CA LEU A 51 -16.80 -30.67 9.12
C LEU A 51 -15.60 -30.96 10.00
N THR A 52 -15.21 -32.24 10.06
CA THR A 52 -13.89 -32.58 10.55
C THR A 52 -12.96 -31.67 9.77
N PRO A 53 -12.19 -30.77 10.44
CA PRO A 53 -11.23 -29.98 9.70
C PRO A 53 -10.36 -31.01 9.00
N ALA A 54 -10.38 -31.02 7.67
CA ALA A 54 -9.50 -31.86 6.91
C ALA A 54 -8.10 -31.51 7.39
N VAL A 55 -7.49 -32.40 8.18
CA VAL A 55 -6.09 -32.31 8.53
C VAL A 55 -5.35 -32.64 7.25
N ILE A 56 -5.27 -31.63 6.37
CA ILE A 56 -4.39 -31.68 5.22
C ILE A 56 -3.00 -31.66 5.83
N LYS A 57 -2.34 -32.82 5.79
CA LYS A 57 -0.91 -32.90 6.04
C LYS A 57 -0.25 -31.99 5.00
N VAL A 58 0.13 -30.79 5.44
CA VAL A 58 1.08 -29.97 4.70
C VAL A 58 2.29 -30.87 4.47
N PRO A 59 2.66 -31.18 3.21
CA PRO A 59 3.86 -31.96 2.98
C PRO A 59 5.02 -31.28 3.70
N GLU A 60 5.77 -32.07 4.46
CA GLU A 60 6.86 -31.61 5.33
C GLU A 60 7.86 -30.74 4.54
N GLN A 61 7.95 -30.98 3.24
CA GLN A 61 8.72 -30.20 2.28
C GLN A 61 7.79 -29.59 1.22
N ALA A 62 7.95 -28.29 0.96
CA ALA A 62 7.45 -27.69 -0.27
C ALA A 62 8.08 -28.43 -1.47
N PRO A 63 7.42 -28.49 -2.64
CA PRO A 63 8.10 -28.91 -3.85
C PRO A 63 9.38 -28.07 -3.96
N LYS A 64 10.54 -28.72 -4.15
CA LYS A 64 11.76 -27.99 -4.48
C LYS A 64 11.50 -27.26 -5.79
N THR A 65 11.15 -25.98 -5.74
CA THR A 65 11.20 -25.10 -6.92
C THR A 65 12.64 -24.68 -7.18
N THR A 66 13.56 -25.65 -7.15
CA THR A 66 14.88 -25.50 -7.76
C THR A 66 14.67 -25.64 -9.27
N GLY A 67 14.22 -24.56 -9.90
CA GLY A 67 13.97 -24.49 -11.33
C GLY A 67 13.01 -23.36 -11.67
N ARG A 68 13.54 -22.28 -12.26
CA ARG A 68 12.73 -21.23 -12.88
C ARG A 68 11.98 -21.85 -14.06
N THR A 69 10.65 -21.81 -14.02
CA THR A 69 9.82 -22.24 -15.13
C THR A 69 9.69 -21.13 -16.17
N ARG A 70 9.24 -21.45 -17.39
CA ARG A 70 8.94 -20.42 -18.41
C ARG A 70 7.82 -19.46 -17.97
N SER A 71 6.90 -19.91 -17.12
CA SER A 71 5.85 -19.04 -16.55
C SER A 71 6.47 -18.00 -15.61
N ASP A 72 7.44 -18.42 -14.78
CA ASP A 72 8.14 -17.53 -13.85
C ASP A 72 8.91 -16.41 -14.56
N GLU A 73 9.45 -16.68 -15.75
CA GLU A 73 10.13 -15.67 -16.57
C GLU A 73 9.14 -14.65 -17.19
N ALA A 74 7.98 -15.10 -17.65
CA ALA A 74 6.96 -14.21 -18.20
C ALA A 74 6.34 -13.31 -17.10
N ASP A 75 6.09 -13.87 -15.92
CA ASP A 75 5.57 -13.13 -14.77
C ASP A 75 6.63 -12.17 -14.21
N HIS A 76 7.89 -12.59 -14.19
CA HIS A 76 9.02 -11.71 -13.89
C HIS A 76 9.08 -10.51 -14.83
N ALA A 77 9.03 -10.73 -16.15
CA ALA A 77 9.10 -9.65 -17.13
C ALA A 77 7.96 -8.64 -16.95
N LYS A 78 6.72 -9.11 -16.74
CA LYS A 78 5.56 -8.25 -16.46
C LYS A 78 5.71 -7.46 -15.18
N LEU A 79 6.20 -8.10 -14.11
CA LEU A 79 6.40 -7.45 -12.81
C LEU A 79 7.54 -6.44 -12.84
N VAL A 80 8.67 -6.76 -13.47
CA VAL A 80 9.75 -5.79 -13.69
C VAL A 80 9.21 -4.59 -14.48
N ALA A 81 8.42 -4.86 -15.52
CA ALA A 81 7.64 -3.86 -16.25
C ALA A 81 6.40 -3.34 -15.50
N SER A 82 6.18 -3.55 -14.21
CA SER A 82 5.22 -2.74 -13.43
C SER A 82 5.95 -1.71 -12.56
N PHE A 83 7.26 -1.86 -12.39
CA PHE A 83 8.10 -1.05 -11.50
C PHE A 83 9.20 -0.30 -12.25
N GLY A 84 8.93 0.17 -13.47
CA GLY A 84 9.88 0.99 -14.23
C GLY A 84 10.88 0.20 -15.07
N GLY A 85 10.92 -1.12 -14.93
CA GLY A 85 11.93 -1.97 -15.57
C GLY A 85 13.08 -2.31 -14.62
N GLU A 86 14.09 -3.00 -15.16
CA GLU A 86 15.29 -3.34 -14.40
C GLU A 86 16.20 -2.12 -14.29
N TYR A 87 16.60 -1.78 -13.07
CA TYR A 87 17.49 -0.67 -12.79
C TYR A 87 18.96 -1.11 -12.75
N ARG A 88 19.78 -0.51 -13.60
CA ARG A 88 21.21 -0.87 -13.71
C ARG A 88 22.07 -0.05 -12.74
N ALA A 89 22.41 -0.63 -11.60
CA ALA A 89 23.43 -0.12 -10.69
C ALA A 89 24.36 -1.26 -10.23
N PRO A 90 25.46 -1.54 -10.96
CA PRO A 90 26.29 -2.71 -10.70
C PRO A 90 26.90 -2.77 -9.28
N ALA A 91 27.25 -1.61 -8.70
CA ALA A 91 27.80 -1.56 -7.35
C ALA A 91 26.73 -1.89 -6.30
N ALA A 92 25.56 -1.25 -6.38
CA ALA A 92 24.41 -1.55 -5.53
C ALA A 92 23.95 -3.00 -5.70
N HIS A 93 23.79 -3.48 -6.94
CA HIS A 93 23.34 -4.85 -7.21
C HIS A 93 24.24 -5.89 -6.55
N ARG A 94 25.57 -5.79 -6.71
CA ARG A 94 26.53 -6.67 -6.03
C ARG A 94 26.39 -6.62 -4.51
N LEU A 95 26.35 -5.42 -3.93
CA LEU A 95 26.21 -5.26 -2.48
C LEU A 95 24.91 -5.92 -1.96
N ILE A 96 23.79 -5.72 -2.64
CA ILE A 96 22.50 -6.30 -2.27
C ILE A 96 22.53 -7.82 -2.40
N THR A 97 23.14 -8.37 -3.46
CA THR A 97 23.34 -9.81 -3.60
C THR A 97 24.17 -10.37 -2.43
N GLU A 98 25.29 -9.74 -2.08
CA GLU A 98 26.12 -10.15 -0.93
C GLU A 98 25.35 -10.11 0.39
N ILE A 99 24.54 -9.06 0.62
CA ILE A 99 23.68 -8.94 1.80
C ILE A 99 22.67 -10.10 1.82
N THR A 100 21.96 -10.33 0.72
CA THR A 100 20.96 -11.40 0.59
C THR A 100 21.57 -12.77 0.88
N GLU A 101 22.71 -13.10 0.27
CA GLU A 101 23.38 -14.39 0.50
C GLU A 101 23.81 -14.56 1.96
N ARG A 102 24.30 -13.49 2.60
CA ARG A 102 24.68 -13.50 4.02
C ARG A 102 23.47 -13.74 4.93
N LEU A 103 22.32 -13.14 4.61
CA LEU A 103 21.06 -13.35 5.34
C LEU A 103 20.53 -14.77 5.15
N VAL A 104 20.53 -15.29 3.92
CA VAL A 104 20.07 -16.65 3.62
C VAL A 104 20.88 -17.68 4.40
N ARG A 105 22.22 -17.57 4.40
CA ARG A 105 23.10 -18.46 5.19
C ARG A 105 22.82 -18.43 6.70
N ALA A 106 22.33 -17.31 7.21
CA ALA A 106 21.96 -17.14 8.62
C ALA A 106 20.50 -17.49 8.92
N SER A 107 19.68 -17.73 7.89
CA SER A 107 18.26 -18.06 8.03
C SER A 107 18.05 -19.53 8.40
N ASP A 108 16.80 -19.88 8.72
CA ASP A 108 16.42 -21.27 9.00
C ASP A 108 16.38 -22.16 7.73
N ARG A 109 16.61 -21.56 6.55
CA ARG A 109 16.64 -22.25 5.24
C ARG A 109 17.85 -21.82 4.40
N PRO A 110 19.08 -22.19 4.82
CA PRO A 110 20.30 -21.81 4.12
C PRO A 110 20.45 -22.45 2.72
N GLU A 111 19.61 -23.42 2.37
CA GLU A 111 19.54 -24.05 1.06
C GLU A 111 18.75 -23.24 0.02
N GLU A 112 17.97 -22.24 0.44
CA GLU A 112 17.28 -21.34 -0.49
C GLU A 112 18.27 -20.45 -1.24
N SER A 113 17.87 -19.95 -2.41
CA SER A 113 18.67 -18.98 -3.16
C SER A 113 17.77 -17.95 -3.82
N TYR A 114 18.23 -16.70 -3.85
CA TYR A 114 17.46 -15.58 -4.36
C TYR A 114 18.20 -14.86 -5.48
N ALA A 115 17.49 -14.65 -6.59
CA ALA A 115 17.91 -13.81 -7.69
C ALA A 115 17.49 -12.36 -7.40
N VAL A 116 18.46 -11.52 -7.08
CA VAL A 116 18.21 -10.09 -6.82
C VAL A 116 17.98 -9.35 -8.14
N THR A 117 16.88 -8.61 -8.22
CA THR A 117 16.57 -7.67 -9.30
C THR A 117 16.36 -6.28 -8.71
N LEU A 118 17.09 -5.28 -9.21
CA LEU A 118 16.83 -3.89 -8.87
C LEU A 118 15.76 -3.32 -9.80
N LEU A 119 14.81 -2.58 -9.25
CA LEU A 119 13.67 -2.02 -9.98
C LEU A 119 13.78 -0.51 -10.11
N ASP A 120 13.47 0.02 -11.31
CA ASP A 120 13.52 1.46 -11.62
C ASP A 120 12.27 2.21 -11.10
N SER A 121 11.99 2.05 -9.81
CA SER A 121 10.85 2.68 -9.16
C SER A 121 11.30 3.60 -8.02
N PRO A 122 10.80 4.84 -7.95
CA PRO A 122 11.06 5.74 -6.82
C PRO A 122 10.26 5.37 -5.57
N VAL A 123 9.29 4.46 -5.70
CA VAL A 123 8.51 3.93 -4.58
C VAL A 123 9.43 3.13 -3.68
N VAL A 124 9.33 3.34 -2.37
CA VAL A 124 10.07 2.54 -1.39
C VAL A 124 9.38 1.18 -1.29
N ASN A 125 9.98 0.15 -1.88
CA ASN A 125 9.49 -1.23 -1.81
C ASN A 125 10.61 -2.30 -1.96
N ALA A 126 10.39 -3.46 -1.36
CA ALA A 126 11.08 -4.73 -1.65
C ALA A 126 10.13 -5.90 -1.38
N PHE A 127 10.34 -7.01 -2.08
CA PHE A 127 9.57 -8.24 -1.83
C PHE A 127 10.30 -9.47 -2.35
N ALA A 128 10.05 -10.60 -1.70
CA ALA A 128 10.57 -11.90 -2.08
C ALA A 128 9.44 -12.84 -2.53
N LEU A 129 9.70 -13.60 -3.60
CA LEU A 129 8.79 -14.62 -4.10
C LEU A 129 9.29 -16.03 -3.74
N PRO A 130 8.38 -16.99 -3.49
CA PRO A 130 8.75 -18.40 -3.28
C PRO A 130 9.54 -19.04 -4.43
N SER A 131 9.54 -18.43 -5.62
CA SER A 131 10.34 -18.84 -6.78
C SER A 131 11.84 -18.50 -6.65
N GLY A 132 12.29 -17.93 -5.53
CA GLY A 132 13.67 -17.50 -5.34
C GLY A 132 14.00 -16.23 -6.12
N ARG A 133 13.04 -15.31 -6.26
CA ARG A 133 13.25 -13.97 -6.82
C ARG A 133 13.06 -12.93 -5.74
N LEU A 134 13.98 -11.98 -5.65
CA LEU A 134 13.96 -10.90 -4.67
C LEU A 134 14.09 -9.59 -5.42
N TYR A 135 13.15 -8.68 -5.17
CA TYR A 135 13.07 -7.41 -5.86
C TYR A 135 13.33 -6.27 -4.88
N VAL A 136 14.13 -5.29 -5.31
CA VAL A 136 14.44 -4.10 -4.51
C VAL A 136 14.32 -2.86 -5.38
N THR A 137 13.51 -1.90 -4.95
CA THR A 137 13.37 -0.63 -5.66
C THR A 137 14.53 0.31 -5.37
N ARG A 138 14.89 1.16 -6.34
CA ARG A 138 15.83 2.26 -6.07
C ARG A 138 15.29 3.25 -5.02
N GLY A 139 13.97 3.37 -4.87
CA GLY A 139 13.34 4.13 -3.79
C GLY A 139 13.78 3.64 -2.41
N LEU A 140 13.74 2.32 -2.16
CA LEU A 140 14.22 1.73 -0.91
C LEU A 140 15.71 1.98 -0.69
N LEU A 141 16.53 1.77 -1.72
CA LEU A 141 17.97 2.02 -1.65
C LEU A 141 18.29 3.51 -1.40
N SER A 142 17.44 4.42 -1.87
CA SER A 142 17.63 5.84 -1.61
C SER A 142 17.29 6.23 -0.16
N LEU A 143 16.34 5.52 0.46
CA LEU A 143 15.88 5.79 1.81
C LEU A 143 16.84 5.23 2.87
N ALA A 144 17.22 3.96 2.75
CA ALA A 144 18.06 3.29 3.75
C ALA A 144 19.39 4.02 3.94
N SER A 145 19.87 4.05 5.18
CA SER A 145 21.05 4.85 5.57
C SER A 145 22.34 4.04 5.58
N ASP A 146 22.24 2.71 5.66
CA ASP A 146 23.34 1.77 5.83
C ASP A 146 22.95 0.35 5.36
N SER A 147 23.90 -0.57 5.32
CA SER A 147 23.65 -1.96 4.88
C SER A 147 22.74 -2.71 5.85
N SER A 148 22.78 -2.39 7.15
CA SER A 148 21.92 -3.05 8.16
C SER A 148 20.44 -2.70 8.01
N GLU A 149 20.11 -1.47 7.63
CA GLU A 149 18.74 -1.05 7.34
C GLU A 149 18.18 -1.79 6.12
N VAL A 150 18.96 -1.92 5.03
CA VAL A 150 18.51 -2.72 3.88
C VAL A 150 18.43 -4.19 4.23
N ALA A 151 19.45 -4.73 4.91
CA ALA A 151 19.47 -6.12 5.35
C ALA A 151 18.27 -6.45 6.23
N ALA A 152 17.81 -5.51 7.08
CA ALA A 152 16.62 -5.69 7.89
C ALA A 152 15.36 -5.90 7.05
N VAL A 153 15.15 -5.08 6.01
CA VAL A 153 14.02 -5.26 5.10
C VAL A 153 14.12 -6.59 4.36
N LEU A 154 15.30 -6.94 3.84
CA LEU A 154 15.47 -8.21 3.13
C LEU A 154 15.28 -9.42 4.04
N ALA A 155 15.71 -9.35 5.31
CA ALA A 155 15.49 -10.39 6.29
C ALA A 155 14.00 -10.56 6.60
N HIS A 156 13.24 -9.47 6.65
CA HIS A 156 11.78 -9.48 6.79
C HIS A 156 11.10 -10.17 5.59
N GLU A 157 11.50 -9.83 4.36
CA GLU A 157 10.96 -10.46 3.14
C GLU A 157 11.30 -11.95 3.06
N ILE A 158 12.53 -12.33 3.40
CA ILE A 158 12.96 -13.74 3.49
C ILE A 158 12.17 -14.46 4.60
N ALA A 159 11.87 -13.80 5.72
CA ALA A 159 11.04 -14.37 6.78
C ALA A 159 9.63 -14.70 6.27
N HIS A 160 8.99 -13.83 5.47
CA HIS A 160 7.69 -14.15 4.86
C HIS A 160 7.72 -15.41 3.98
N VAL A 161 8.81 -15.63 3.23
CA VAL A 161 8.98 -16.82 2.39
C VAL A 161 9.25 -18.06 3.23
N THR A 162 10.21 -17.98 4.14
CA THR A 162 10.60 -19.11 4.99
C THR A 162 9.45 -19.58 5.90
N LEU A 163 8.69 -18.63 6.48
CA LEU A 163 7.49 -18.87 7.29
C LEU A 163 6.23 -19.17 6.47
N ARG A 164 6.33 -19.23 5.13
CA ARG A 164 5.23 -19.66 4.25
C ARG A 164 3.97 -18.78 4.37
N HIS A 165 4.14 -17.50 4.71
CA HIS A 165 3.01 -16.56 4.87
C HIS A 165 2.19 -16.40 3.58
N ALA A 166 2.86 -16.39 2.41
CA ALA A 166 2.21 -16.28 1.11
C ALA A 166 1.44 -17.55 0.68
N THR A 167 1.91 -18.74 1.05
CA THR A 167 1.23 -20.02 0.73
C THR A 167 0.07 -20.29 1.67
N ALA A 168 0.19 -19.95 2.95
CA ALA A 168 -0.93 -19.97 3.89
C ALA A 168 -2.10 -19.08 3.40
N ARG A 169 -1.77 -17.94 2.79
CA ARG A 169 -2.73 -17.04 2.14
C ARG A 169 -3.38 -17.64 0.90
N SER A 170 -2.62 -18.25 -0.02
CA SER A 170 -3.23 -18.86 -1.22
C SER A 170 -4.19 -20.00 -0.84
N GLU A 171 -3.87 -20.75 0.21
CA GLU A 171 -4.76 -21.80 0.75
C GLU A 171 -6.01 -21.21 1.42
N LEU A 172 -5.88 -20.09 2.15
CA LEU A 172 -7.02 -19.37 2.73
C LEU A 172 -7.92 -18.76 1.65
N ALA A 173 -7.34 -18.20 0.58
CA ALA A 173 -8.06 -17.67 -0.57
C ALA A 173 -8.80 -18.79 -1.33
N LEU A 174 -8.17 -19.96 -1.50
CA LEU A 174 -8.82 -21.14 -2.11
C LEU A 174 -9.99 -21.64 -1.26
N ARG A 175 -9.81 -21.71 0.07
CA ARG A 175 -10.87 -22.11 1.02
C ARG A 175 -12.02 -21.10 1.02
N SER A 176 -11.71 -19.80 1.00
CA SER A 176 -12.72 -18.74 0.93
C SER A 176 -13.51 -18.81 -0.38
N GLN A 177 -12.85 -19.07 -1.51
CA GLN A 177 -13.53 -19.25 -2.80
C GLN A 177 -14.47 -20.46 -2.83
N LEU A 178 -14.10 -21.56 -2.17
CA LEU A 178 -14.97 -22.74 -2.03
C LEU A 178 -16.20 -22.44 -1.15
N VAL A 179 -16.02 -21.72 -0.03
CA VAL A 179 -17.12 -21.30 0.84
C VAL A 179 -18.02 -20.27 0.14
N SER A 180 -17.46 -19.30 -0.57
CA SER A 180 -18.22 -18.30 -1.33
C SER A 180 -19.02 -18.91 -2.48
N ARG A 181 -18.54 -19.98 -3.14
CA ARG A 181 -19.34 -20.73 -4.12
C ARG A 181 -20.53 -21.45 -3.49
N VAL A 182 -20.34 -22.07 -2.32
CA VAL A 182 -21.43 -22.72 -1.57
C VAL A 182 -22.47 -21.70 -1.09
N VAL A 183 -22.05 -20.50 -0.67
CA VAL A 183 -22.96 -19.43 -0.25
C VAL A 183 -23.66 -18.76 -1.44
N ALA A 184 -22.98 -18.58 -2.57
CA ALA A 184 -23.57 -18.04 -3.80
C ALA A 184 -24.62 -19.00 -4.40
N ASP A 185 -24.36 -20.31 -4.38
CA ASP A 185 -25.33 -21.33 -4.81
C ASP A 185 -26.57 -21.40 -3.89
N VAL A 186 -26.45 -20.96 -2.64
CA VAL A 186 -27.55 -20.93 -1.65
C VAL A 186 -28.32 -19.59 -1.68
N LEU A 187 -27.69 -18.48 -2.07
CA LEU A 187 -28.27 -17.13 -1.98
C LEU A 187 -28.65 -16.47 -3.33
N ASN A 188 -28.26 -17.04 -4.46
CA ASN A 188 -28.75 -16.71 -5.81
C ASN A 188 -28.75 -15.20 -6.20
N ASP A 189 -27.75 -14.43 -5.73
CA ASP A 189 -27.54 -13.01 -6.09
C ASP A 189 -26.12 -12.77 -6.65
N PRO A 190 -25.96 -12.55 -7.97
CA PRO A 190 -24.67 -12.33 -8.62
C PRO A 190 -23.98 -11.00 -8.29
N VAL A 191 -24.75 -9.97 -7.90
CA VAL A 191 -24.23 -8.59 -7.75
C VAL A 191 -23.39 -8.46 -6.48
N THR A 192 -23.78 -9.17 -5.42
CA THR A 192 -23.07 -9.20 -4.15
C THR A 192 -21.72 -9.93 -4.26
N GLY A 193 -21.57 -10.88 -5.19
CA GLY A 193 -20.35 -11.66 -5.40
C GLY A 193 -19.16 -10.87 -5.98
N ALA A 194 -19.41 -9.99 -6.95
CA ALA A 194 -18.34 -9.23 -7.63
C ALA A 194 -17.71 -8.15 -6.72
N GLN A 195 -18.52 -7.47 -5.91
CA GLN A 195 -18.04 -6.46 -4.95
C GLN A 195 -17.16 -7.09 -3.84
N LEU A 196 -17.53 -8.29 -3.38
CA LEU A 196 -16.77 -9.09 -2.42
C LEU A 196 -15.46 -9.62 -3.03
N GLU A 197 -15.43 -9.90 -4.33
CA GLU A 197 -14.23 -10.41 -5.02
C GLU A 197 -13.13 -9.34 -5.14
N HIS A 198 -13.48 -8.08 -5.37
CA HIS A 198 -12.51 -6.98 -5.44
C HIS A 198 -11.99 -6.56 -4.05
N GLN A 199 -12.84 -6.52 -3.02
CA GLN A 199 -12.40 -6.25 -1.64
C GLN A 199 -11.56 -7.40 -1.06
N SER A 200 -11.90 -8.65 -1.40
CA SER A 200 -11.12 -9.81 -0.96
C SER A 200 -9.72 -9.81 -1.60
N LYS A 201 -9.56 -9.52 -2.89
CA LYS A 201 -8.23 -9.44 -3.53
C LYS A 201 -7.27 -8.45 -2.87
N PHE A 202 -7.74 -7.26 -2.49
CA PHE A 202 -6.90 -6.24 -1.82
C PHE A 202 -6.63 -6.56 -0.34
N THR A 203 -7.63 -7.09 0.38
CA THR A 203 -7.47 -7.52 1.77
C THR A 203 -6.56 -8.75 1.88
N LEU A 204 -6.63 -9.65 0.90
CA LEU A 204 -5.75 -10.81 0.81
C LEU A 204 -4.30 -10.41 0.48
N ALA A 205 -4.04 -9.28 -0.21
CA ALA A 205 -2.68 -8.86 -0.53
C ALA A 205 -1.86 -8.42 0.71
N ARG A 206 -2.51 -7.94 1.77
CA ARG A 206 -1.86 -7.52 3.04
C ARG A 206 -1.57 -8.73 3.91
N PHE A 207 -0.44 -8.74 4.59
CA PHE A 207 -0.17 -9.76 5.61
C PHE A 207 -0.97 -9.46 6.89
N SER A 208 -1.34 -10.51 7.63
CA SER A 208 -1.99 -10.33 8.93
C SER A 208 -1.03 -9.65 9.91
N ARG A 209 -1.58 -9.02 10.95
CA ARG A 209 -0.77 -8.42 12.01
C ARG A 209 0.17 -9.44 12.64
N GLU A 210 -0.32 -10.65 12.90
CA GLU A 210 0.46 -11.73 13.49
C GLU A 210 1.63 -12.14 12.58
N GLN A 211 1.38 -12.23 11.27
CA GLN A 211 2.41 -12.55 10.27
C GLN A 211 3.50 -11.47 10.21
N GLU A 212 3.14 -10.19 10.28
CA GLU A 212 4.11 -9.09 10.33
C GLU A 212 4.97 -9.16 11.59
N LEU A 213 4.38 -9.41 12.76
CA LEU A 213 5.13 -9.49 14.02
C LEU A 213 6.05 -10.73 14.07
N GLU A 214 5.63 -11.84 13.46
CA GLU A 214 6.44 -13.04 13.31
C GLU A 214 7.62 -12.81 12.37
N ALA A 215 7.36 -12.21 11.20
CA ALA A 215 8.40 -11.83 10.23
C ALA A 215 9.38 -10.81 10.82
N ASP A 216 8.91 -9.80 11.55
CA ASP A 216 9.74 -8.82 12.26
C ASP A 216 10.67 -9.51 13.28
N THR A 217 10.14 -10.45 14.07
CA THR A 217 10.90 -11.14 15.11
C THR A 217 11.94 -12.08 14.50
N ASN A 218 11.56 -12.85 13.48
CA ASN A 218 12.47 -13.73 12.75
C ASN A 218 13.55 -12.91 12.02
N GLY A 219 13.15 -11.84 11.33
CA GLY A 219 14.03 -10.93 10.60
C GLY A 219 15.11 -10.31 11.48
N VAL A 220 14.75 -9.78 12.67
CA VAL A 220 15.74 -9.24 13.61
C VAL A 220 16.73 -10.30 14.10
N ARG A 221 16.28 -11.54 14.33
CA ARG A 221 17.18 -12.64 14.70
C ARG A 221 18.13 -12.99 13.55
N VAL A 222 17.62 -13.16 12.33
CA VAL A 222 18.44 -13.48 11.15
C VAL A 222 19.43 -12.36 10.86
N LEU A 223 19.01 -11.10 10.98
CA LEU A 223 19.85 -9.92 10.84
C LEU A 223 21.05 -9.96 11.80
N ALA A 224 20.79 -10.24 13.08
CA ALA A 224 21.84 -10.39 14.08
C ALA A 224 22.74 -11.61 13.85
N GLN A 225 22.18 -12.76 13.48
CA GLN A 225 22.94 -13.98 13.17
C GLN A 225 23.83 -13.79 11.93
N ALA A 226 23.37 -12.99 10.97
CA ALA A 226 24.18 -12.56 9.85
C ALA A 226 25.30 -11.59 10.27
N GLY A 227 25.26 -11.00 11.47
CA GLY A 227 26.28 -10.08 11.99
C GLY A 227 26.06 -8.61 11.60
N TYR A 228 24.85 -8.26 11.17
CA TYR A 228 24.41 -6.88 10.98
C TYR A 228 23.87 -6.29 12.28
N ASP A 229 23.75 -4.97 12.34
CA ASP A 229 23.17 -4.26 13.47
C ASP A 229 21.67 -4.58 13.60
N PRO A 230 21.23 -5.25 14.69
CA PRO A 230 19.82 -5.61 14.88
C PRO A 230 18.89 -4.42 15.04
N PHE A 231 19.41 -3.22 15.35
CA PHE A 231 18.62 -1.99 15.43
C PHE A 231 18.28 -1.42 14.04
N GLY A 232 18.83 -1.98 12.95
CA GLY A 232 18.56 -1.56 11.57
C GLY A 232 17.07 -1.59 11.21
N ALA A 233 16.34 -2.61 11.67
CA ALA A 233 14.89 -2.72 11.44
C ALA A 233 14.12 -1.52 12.00
N GLY A 234 14.43 -1.13 13.24
CA GLY A 234 13.76 0.00 13.91
C GLY A 234 14.08 1.33 13.23
N ARG A 235 15.34 1.55 12.82
CA ARG A 235 15.74 2.77 12.10
C ARG A 235 15.09 2.89 10.74
N PHE A 236 15.02 1.79 9.98
CA PHE A 236 14.39 1.82 8.66
C PHE A 236 12.89 2.09 8.76
N LEU A 237 12.18 1.44 9.69
CA LEU A 237 10.75 1.70 9.92
C LEU A 237 10.48 3.16 10.34
N ASP A 238 11.34 3.74 11.18
CA ASP A 238 11.27 5.17 11.53
C ASP A 238 11.50 6.07 10.30
N ALA A 239 12.51 5.78 9.48
CA ALA A 239 12.78 6.52 8.24
C ALA A 239 11.60 6.45 7.26
N LEU A 240 10.96 5.28 7.16
CA LEU A 240 9.77 5.06 6.34
C LEU A 240 8.58 5.89 6.85
N GLN A 241 8.30 5.86 8.15
CA GLN A 241 7.26 6.66 8.78
C GLN A 241 7.49 8.18 8.58
N ARG A 242 8.73 8.64 8.74
CA ARG A 242 9.08 10.05 8.51
C ARG A 242 8.98 10.46 7.04
N THR A 243 9.29 9.56 6.12
CA THR A 243 9.08 9.78 4.68
C THR A 243 7.60 9.96 4.35
N MET A 244 6.71 9.20 4.97
CA MET A 244 5.26 9.43 4.83
C MET A 244 4.86 10.81 5.35
N ALA A 245 5.32 11.20 6.53
CA ALA A 245 4.99 12.50 7.11
C ALA A 245 5.48 13.68 6.24
N LEU A 246 6.54 13.45 5.45
CA LEU A 246 6.97 14.40 4.42
C LEU A 246 5.98 14.45 3.24
N LYS A 247 5.45 13.31 2.78
CA LYS A 247 4.47 13.22 1.69
C LYS A 247 3.06 13.70 2.08
N SER A 248 2.57 13.33 3.28
CA SER A 248 1.23 13.70 3.76
C SER A 248 1.05 15.21 3.98
N GLY A 249 2.14 15.92 4.27
CA GLY A 249 2.15 17.38 4.37
C GLY A 249 1.87 18.10 3.03
N ASN A 250 2.00 17.39 1.90
CA ASN A 250 1.74 17.95 0.57
C ASN A 250 0.33 17.60 0.05
N GLY A 251 -0.46 16.80 0.77
CA GLY A 251 -1.77 16.32 0.34
C GLY A 251 -1.76 15.01 -0.45
N SER A 252 -0.58 14.38 -0.62
CA SER A 252 -0.46 13.03 -1.17
C SER A 252 -0.93 12.03 -0.11
N ALA A 253 -2.12 11.45 -0.33
CA ALA A 253 -2.72 10.41 0.51
C ALA A 253 -2.19 8.99 0.21
N ALA A 254 -1.22 8.84 -0.70
CA ALA A 254 -0.65 7.54 -1.02
C ALA A 254 0.34 7.11 0.07
N GLU A 255 -0.02 6.06 0.81
CA GLU A 255 0.97 5.28 1.57
C GLU A 255 2.00 4.71 0.58
N PRO A 256 3.31 4.70 0.90
CA PRO A 256 4.29 3.90 0.18
C PRO A 256 3.77 2.48 -0.05
N ASP A 257 4.06 1.89 -1.20
CA ASP A 257 3.56 0.56 -1.56
C ASP A 257 3.96 -0.52 -0.53
N MET A 258 5.15 -0.38 0.08
CA MET A 258 5.55 -1.19 1.23
C MET A 258 4.59 -1.11 2.42
N LEU A 259 4.00 0.05 2.69
CA LEU A 259 3.10 0.25 3.83
C LEU A 259 1.65 -0.15 3.50
N ALA A 260 1.31 -0.16 2.22
CA ALA A 260 0.07 -0.73 1.74
C ALA A 260 0.01 -2.24 2.04
N THR A 261 1.12 -2.97 1.91
CA THR A 261 1.21 -4.42 2.20
C THR A 261 1.75 -4.74 3.60
N HIS A 262 2.70 -3.96 4.12
CA HIS A 262 3.39 -4.09 5.41
C HIS A 262 3.32 -2.81 6.24
N PRO A 263 2.21 -2.51 6.93
CA PRO A 263 2.05 -1.25 7.66
C PRO A 263 3.12 -1.06 8.73
N ALA A 264 3.83 0.06 8.71
CA ALA A 264 4.78 0.45 9.77
C ALA A 264 4.00 1.07 10.92
N THR A 265 3.72 0.26 11.94
CA THR A 265 3.04 0.73 13.14
C THR A 265 4.04 1.08 14.24
N ALA A 266 3.67 1.99 15.13
CA ALA A 266 4.46 2.27 16.33
C ALA A 266 4.70 0.99 17.18
N GLU A 267 3.77 0.04 17.11
CA GLU A 267 3.91 -1.28 17.71
C GLU A 267 5.06 -2.08 17.08
N ARG A 268 5.15 -2.16 15.75
CA ARG A 268 6.24 -2.88 15.07
C ARG A 268 7.59 -2.27 15.39
N ILE A 269 7.71 -0.94 15.35
CA ILE A 269 8.94 -0.23 15.75
C ILE A 269 9.33 -0.60 17.19
N ALA A 270 8.37 -0.61 18.12
CA ALA A 270 8.62 -0.99 19.50
C ALA A 270 8.99 -2.48 19.64
N LEU A 271 8.39 -3.37 18.84
CA LEU A 271 8.68 -4.80 18.83
C LEU A 271 10.11 -5.06 18.33
N VAL A 272 10.47 -4.58 17.14
CA VAL A 272 11.81 -4.82 16.57
C VAL A 272 12.91 -4.21 17.44
N THR A 273 12.66 -3.03 18.02
CA THR A 273 13.59 -2.39 18.96
C THR A 273 13.77 -3.24 20.23
N ARG A 274 12.69 -3.82 20.75
CA ARG A 274 12.76 -4.70 21.93
C ARG A 274 13.45 -6.01 21.58
N ALA A 275 13.20 -6.57 20.40
CA ALA A 275 13.86 -7.77 19.91
C ALA A 275 15.38 -7.55 19.79
N ALA A 276 15.80 -6.43 19.19
CA ALA A 276 17.21 -6.05 19.11
C ALA A 276 17.86 -5.92 20.49
N ARG A 277 17.19 -5.27 21.45
CA ARG A 277 17.69 -5.13 22.83
C ARG A 277 17.85 -6.45 23.59
N ARG A 278 17.07 -7.49 23.25
CA ARG A 278 17.26 -8.82 23.83
C ARG A 278 18.51 -9.52 23.29
N ILE A 279 18.96 -9.14 22.09
CA ILE A 279 20.17 -9.67 21.47
C ILE A 279 21.40 -8.92 22.01
N GLY A 280 21.35 -7.59 22.10
CA GLY A 280 22.44 -6.80 22.65
C GLY A 280 22.17 -5.30 22.74
N ALA A 281 23.18 -4.57 23.19
CA ALA A 281 23.16 -3.10 23.23
C ALA A 281 23.33 -2.49 21.83
N PRO A 282 22.89 -1.24 21.60
CA PRO A 282 23.20 -0.52 20.36
C PRO A 282 24.71 -0.50 20.07
N GLY A 283 25.07 -0.64 18.79
CA GLY A 283 26.47 -0.76 18.36
C GLY A 283 26.99 -2.20 18.28
N LEU A 284 26.12 -3.20 18.49
CA LEU A 284 26.40 -4.59 18.12
C LEU A 284 26.23 -4.77 16.61
N GLY A 285 27.13 -5.55 15.98
CA GLY A 285 27.09 -5.82 14.54
C GLY A 285 27.69 -4.69 13.71
N ASP A 286 27.72 -4.88 12.40
CA ASP A 286 28.27 -3.90 11.45
C ASP A 286 27.14 -3.19 10.69
N ASP A 287 27.11 -1.85 10.74
CA ASP A 287 26.20 -1.06 9.91
C ASP A 287 26.65 -1.01 8.45
N ASP A 288 27.96 -1.19 8.19
CA ASP A 288 28.61 -1.14 6.88
C ASP A 288 28.21 0.11 6.07
N ARG A 289 27.98 1.24 6.78
CA ARG A 289 27.43 2.47 6.19
C ARG A 289 28.28 3.04 5.06
N ALA A 290 29.60 3.07 5.23
CA ALA A 290 30.49 3.69 4.25
C ALA A 290 30.46 2.95 2.90
N ARG A 291 30.51 1.61 2.94
CA ARG A 291 30.42 0.76 1.75
C ARG A 291 29.05 0.88 1.10
N TYR A 292 27.99 0.91 1.92
CA TYR A 292 26.64 1.13 1.46
C TYR A 292 26.49 2.43 0.69
N LEU A 293 26.90 3.56 1.29
CA LEU A 293 26.81 4.87 0.65
C LEU A 293 27.61 4.90 -0.67
N ALA A 294 28.82 4.35 -0.68
CA ALA A 294 29.62 4.26 -1.91
C ALA A 294 28.92 3.45 -3.03
N ALA A 295 28.20 2.39 -2.68
CA ALA A 295 27.49 1.55 -3.64
C ALA A 295 26.26 2.23 -4.27
N ILE A 296 25.69 3.23 -3.58
CA ILE A 296 24.49 3.96 -4.02
C ILE A 296 24.77 5.39 -4.54
N ASP A 297 26.05 5.81 -4.60
CA ASP A 297 26.41 7.10 -5.19
C ASP A 297 26.03 7.10 -6.69
N GLY A 298 25.30 8.14 -7.13
CA GLY A 298 24.77 8.25 -8.48
C GLY A 298 23.43 7.53 -8.73
N LEU A 299 22.77 6.94 -7.72
CA LEU A 299 21.42 6.39 -7.91
C LEU A 299 20.43 7.50 -8.31
N SER A 300 19.58 7.22 -9.30
CA SER A 300 18.48 8.11 -9.70
C SER A 300 17.49 8.28 -8.54
N TYR A 301 17.10 9.52 -8.26
CA TYR A 301 16.24 9.90 -7.14
C TYR A 301 14.93 10.54 -7.63
N GLY A 302 13.80 10.12 -7.07
CA GLY A 302 12.49 10.61 -7.51
C GLY A 302 12.09 10.08 -8.88
N ASP A 303 11.11 10.69 -9.54
CA ASP A 303 10.58 10.17 -10.80
C ASP A 303 11.64 10.12 -11.93
N ASN A 304 11.56 9.11 -12.79
CA ASN A 304 12.39 9.04 -13.99
C ASN A 304 11.84 10.03 -15.02
N PRO A 305 12.62 11.01 -15.53
CA PRO A 305 12.12 11.97 -16.53
C PRO A 305 11.59 11.30 -17.80
N GLY A 306 12.07 10.10 -18.14
CA GLY A 306 11.54 9.30 -19.25
C GLY A 306 10.13 8.76 -19.02
N GLU A 307 9.68 8.65 -17.77
CA GLU A 307 8.35 8.15 -17.37
C GLU A 307 7.44 9.27 -16.82
N GLY A 308 7.86 10.54 -16.91
CA GLY A 308 7.15 11.68 -16.38
C GLY A 308 7.71 12.18 -15.05
N LEU A 309 7.64 13.50 -14.82
CA LEU A 309 8.28 14.19 -13.71
C LEU A 309 7.29 15.12 -13.01
N VAL A 310 7.21 15.01 -11.70
CA VAL A 310 6.48 15.98 -10.85
C VAL A 310 7.42 17.06 -10.30
N ARG A 311 7.01 18.32 -10.48
CA ARG A 311 7.67 19.52 -9.90
C ARG A 311 6.60 20.42 -9.28
N GLY A 312 6.33 20.21 -7.99
CA GLY A 312 5.24 20.89 -7.29
C GLY A 312 3.88 20.47 -7.86
N ARG A 313 3.15 21.41 -8.47
CA ARG A 313 1.86 21.16 -9.15
C ARG A 313 2.00 20.84 -10.64
N ARG A 314 3.21 20.89 -11.19
CA ARG A 314 3.46 20.67 -12.62
C ARG A 314 3.88 19.23 -12.88
N PHE A 315 3.33 18.66 -13.94
CA PHE A 315 3.74 17.38 -14.51
C PHE A 315 4.32 17.60 -15.89
N LEU A 316 5.46 16.97 -16.18
CA LEU A 316 6.14 17.04 -17.46
C LEU A 316 6.54 15.64 -17.90
N HIS A 317 6.28 15.28 -19.16
CA HIS A 317 6.67 13.98 -19.71
C HIS A 317 7.32 14.15 -21.09
N PRO A 318 8.66 14.31 -21.16
CA PRO A 318 9.42 14.39 -22.40
C PRO A 318 9.09 13.31 -23.43
N GLY A 319 9.00 12.04 -22.99
CA GLY A 319 8.70 10.91 -23.89
C GLY A 319 7.32 11.00 -24.56
N LEU A 320 6.31 11.52 -23.87
CA LEU A 320 4.96 11.75 -24.41
C LEU A 320 4.82 13.13 -25.06
N GLY A 321 5.80 14.02 -24.87
CA GLY A 321 5.75 15.39 -25.35
C GLY A 321 4.72 16.28 -24.66
N ILE A 322 4.28 15.96 -23.43
CA ILE A 322 3.19 16.67 -22.74
C ILE A 322 3.65 17.32 -21.43
N ALA A 323 2.98 18.40 -21.06
CA ALA A 323 3.05 19.02 -19.75
C ALA A 323 1.68 19.54 -19.31
N PHE A 324 1.40 19.55 -18.01
CA PHE A 324 0.22 20.19 -17.45
C PHE A 324 0.47 20.67 -16.02
N GLU A 325 -0.44 21.48 -15.50
CA GLU A 325 -0.40 21.98 -14.13
C GLU A 325 -1.73 21.70 -13.43
N VAL A 326 -1.69 21.00 -12.30
CA VAL A 326 -2.90 20.72 -11.53
C VAL A 326 -3.35 21.93 -10.72
N PRO A 327 -4.65 22.07 -10.39
CA PRO A 327 -5.16 23.20 -9.63
C PRO A 327 -4.55 23.30 -8.22
N ASP A 328 -4.71 24.47 -7.60
CA ASP A 328 -4.24 24.70 -6.23
C ASP A 328 -4.78 23.67 -5.24
N ALA A 329 -3.99 23.44 -4.18
CA ALA A 329 -4.24 22.47 -3.11
C ALA A 329 -4.15 20.98 -3.51
N PHE A 330 -3.88 20.65 -4.78
CA PHE A 330 -3.56 19.27 -5.16
C PHE A 330 -2.07 18.96 -4.99
N ALA A 331 -1.80 17.83 -4.32
CA ALA A 331 -0.58 17.08 -4.51
C ALA A 331 -0.76 16.11 -5.66
N ILE A 332 0.29 15.91 -6.46
CA ILE A 332 0.30 14.88 -7.49
C ILE A 332 1.43 13.89 -7.27
N GLU A 333 1.19 12.68 -7.74
CA GLU A 333 2.15 11.58 -7.77
C GLU A 333 2.15 11.00 -9.18
N ASN A 334 3.34 10.81 -9.73
CA ASN A 334 3.51 10.08 -10.97
C ASN A 334 3.55 8.58 -10.68
N THR A 335 2.81 7.81 -11.45
CA THR A 335 2.90 6.35 -11.51
C THR A 335 3.23 5.94 -12.94
N ARG A 336 3.57 4.68 -13.17
CA ARG A 336 3.91 4.18 -14.51
C ARG A 336 2.84 4.47 -15.57
N ASN A 337 1.57 4.34 -15.21
CA ASN A 337 0.46 4.40 -16.17
C ASN A 337 -0.44 5.64 -15.99
N ALA A 338 -0.23 6.40 -14.91
CA ALA A 338 -1.14 7.48 -14.55
C ALA A 338 -0.48 8.53 -13.66
N VAL A 339 -0.98 9.76 -13.73
CA VAL A 339 -0.76 10.78 -12.71
C VAL A 339 -1.99 10.84 -11.82
N LEU A 340 -1.78 10.63 -10.54
CA LEU A 340 -2.83 10.69 -9.52
C LEU A 340 -2.66 11.97 -8.72
N GLY A 341 -3.76 12.54 -8.26
CA GLY A 341 -3.69 13.69 -7.37
C GLY A 341 -4.83 13.74 -6.38
N THR A 342 -4.55 14.32 -5.21
CA THR A 342 -5.51 14.42 -4.11
C THR A 342 -5.27 15.72 -3.36
N THR A 343 -6.36 16.34 -2.88
CA THR A 343 -6.27 17.48 -1.95
C THR A 343 -6.03 17.00 -0.52
N GLN A 344 -5.43 17.82 0.33
CA GLN A 344 -5.11 17.46 1.73
C GLN A 344 -6.29 16.85 2.52
N GLU A 345 -7.50 17.36 2.32
CA GLU A 345 -8.72 16.87 2.98
C GLU A 345 -9.29 15.57 2.37
N GLY A 346 -8.75 15.12 1.24
CA GLY A 346 -9.25 13.97 0.48
C GLY A 346 -10.59 14.19 -0.24
N SER A 347 -11.15 15.39 -0.18
CA SER A 347 -12.47 15.75 -0.75
C SER A 347 -12.46 15.88 -2.27
N ARG A 348 -11.30 16.10 -2.89
CA ARG A 348 -11.13 16.12 -4.34
C ARG A 348 -9.96 15.24 -4.79
N ARG A 349 -10.14 14.60 -5.95
CA ARG A 349 -9.16 13.66 -6.55
C ARG A 349 -9.07 13.89 -8.06
N LEU A 350 -7.92 13.58 -8.63
CA LEU A 350 -7.72 13.60 -10.07
C LEU A 350 -6.95 12.37 -10.56
N LEU A 351 -7.16 12.03 -11.82
CA LEU A 351 -6.48 10.98 -12.55
C LEU A 351 -6.23 11.43 -13.99
N PHE A 352 -4.99 11.33 -14.43
CA PHE A 352 -4.60 11.45 -15.83
C PHE A 352 -3.95 10.15 -16.27
N ASP A 353 -4.46 9.49 -17.30
CA ASP A 353 -3.91 8.24 -17.81
C ASP A 353 -3.98 8.15 -19.34
N GLN A 354 -3.22 7.21 -19.91
CA GLN A 354 -3.35 6.82 -21.30
C GLN A 354 -4.43 5.75 -21.43
N VAL A 355 -5.25 5.86 -22.49
CA VAL A 355 -6.27 4.87 -22.81
C VAL A 355 -5.90 4.16 -24.10
N GLU A 356 -5.93 2.82 -24.06
CA GLU A 356 -5.86 1.99 -25.27
C GLU A 356 -7.17 2.13 -26.06
N ALA A 357 -7.18 3.06 -27.02
CA ALA A 357 -8.27 3.23 -27.96
C ALA A 357 -7.70 3.22 -29.39
N SER A 358 -8.33 2.47 -30.29
CA SER A 358 -8.01 2.53 -31.72
C SER A 358 -8.29 3.95 -32.22
N GLY A 359 -7.39 4.49 -33.06
CA GLY A 359 -7.46 5.88 -33.54
C GLY A 359 -8.79 6.27 -34.18
N ASP A 360 -9.51 5.28 -34.71
CA ASP A 360 -10.81 5.44 -35.38
C ASP A 360 -12.00 5.62 -34.43
N ARG A 361 -11.88 5.34 -33.13
CA ARG A 361 -12.99 5.57 -32.19
C ARG A 361 -13.21 7.06 -31.94
N SER A 362 -14.49 7.45 -31.85
CA SER A 362 -14.85 8.78 -31.38
C SER A 362 -14.44 8.95 -29.92
N LEU A 363 -14.09 10.18 -29.51
CA LEU A 363 -13.70 10.47 -28.13
C LEU A 363 -14.87 10.30 -27.14
N GLU A 364 -16.10 10.50 -27.63
CA GLU A 364 -17.32 10.18 -26.88
C GLU A 364 -17.40 8.67 -26.58
N ASP A 365 -17.18 7.81 -27.57
CA ASP A 365 -17.22 6.36 -27.37
C ASP A 365 -16.12 5.89 -26.41
N VAL A 366 -14.94 6.54 -26.44
CA VAL A 366 -13.87 6.29 -25.48
C VAL A 366 -14.34 6.59 -24.06
N LEU A 367 -14.99 7.73 -23.81
CA LEU A 367 -15.54 8.05 -22.49
C LEU A 367 -16.58 7.02 -22.04
N ARG A 368 -17.49 6.63 -22.93
CA ARG A 368 -18.54 5.64 -22.61
C ARG A 368 -17.97 4.24 -22.36
N ALA A 369 -16.93 3.83 -23.09
CA ALA A 369 -16.36 2.50 -22.99
C ALA A 369 -15.42 2.33 -21.77
N THR A 370 -14.84 3.42 -21.27
CA THR A 370 -13.81 3.37 -20.23
C THR A 370 -14.30 3.84 -18.87
N TRP A 371 -15.53 4.33 -18.80
CA TRP A 371 -16.17 4.77 -17.56
C TRP A 371 -17.23 3.76 -17.13
N ASN A 372 -17.18 3.35 -15.86
CA ASN A 372 -18.03 2.28 -15.33
C ASN A 372 -19.38 2.80 -14.80
N ASP A 373 -19.47 4.09 -14.45
CA ASP A 373 -20.71 4.70 -13.94
C ASP A 373 -21.54 5.35 -15.05
N ALA A 374 -22.77 5.73 -14.75
CA ALA A 374 -23.63 6.42 -15.71
C ALA A 374 -23.09 7.82 -16.05
N ILE A 375 -22.89 8.08 -17.35
CA ILE A 375 -22.70 9.44 -17.87
C ILE A 375 -24.05 10.12 -17.96
N GLU A 376 -24.14 11.37 -17.50
CA GLU A 376 -25.36 12.15 -17.51
C GLU A 376 -25.82 12.44 -18.94
N ALA A 377 -27.09 12.19 -19.21
CA ALA A 377 -27.68 12.37 -20.54
C ALA A 377 -27.51 13.82 -21.02
N GLY A 378 -27.01 14.00 -22.24
CA GLY A 378 -26.76 15.32 -22.83
C GLY A 378 -25.54 16.07 -22.27
N SER A 379 -24.77 15.48 -21.35
CA SER A 379 -23.58 16.13 -20.79
C SER A 379 -22.30 15.95 -21.63
N VAL A 380 -22.35 15.12 -22.67
CA VAL A 380 -21.20 14.88 -23.54
C VAL A 380 -21.06 16.02 -24.52
N GLU A 381 -19.89 16.63 -24.55
CA GLU A 381 -19.59 17.78 -25.42
C GLU A 381 -18.24 17.59 -26.12
N ASN A 382 -18.24 17.74 -27.45
CA ASN A 382 -17.01 17.79 -28.24
C ASN A 382 -16.43 19.21 -28.21
N ARG A 383 -15.13 19.32 -27.92
CA ARG A 383 -14.42 20.59 -27.73
C ARG A 383 -13.04 20.55 -28.38
N ILE A 384 -12.48 21.73 -28.61
CA ILE A 384 -11.06 21.89 -28.98
C ILE A 384 -10.35 22.53 -27.79
N ILE A 385 -9.32 21.87 -27.26
CA ILE A 385 -8.60 22.31 -26.05
C ILE A 385 -7.13 22.38 -26.39
N GLY A 386 -6.54 23.58 -26.32
CA GLY A 386 -5.14 23.79 -26.70
C GLY A 386 -4.81 23.27 -28.10
N GLY A 387 -5.75 23.42 -29.05
CA GLY A 387 -5.63 22.97 -30.43
C GLY A 387 -5.95 21.49 -30.69
N ARG A 388 -6.37 20.70 -29.68
CA ARG A 388 -6.66 19.27 -29.85
C ARG A 388 -8.11 18.93 -29.68
N SER A 389 -8.54 17.87 -30.37
CA SER A 389 -9.87 17.30 -30.18
C SER A 389 -10.00 16.69 -28.79
N ALA A 390 -11.06 17.08 -28.09
CA ALA A 390 -11.44 16.55 -26.79
C ALA A 390 -12.95 16.27 -26.76
N ALA A 391 -13.36 15.26 -26.01
CA ALA A 391 -14.75 15.13 -25.55
C ALA A 391 -14.76 15.27 -24.03
N THR A 392 -15.74 15.98 -23.48
CA THR A 392 -15.94 16.13 -22.03
C THR A 392 -17.28 15.56 -21.61
N ALA A 393 -17.40 15.06 -20.38
CA ALA A 393 -18.65 14.53 -19.85
C ALA A 393 -18.81 14.77 -18.33
N LEU A 394 -20.06 14.63 -17.85
CA LEU A 394 -20.41 14.65 -16.44
C LEU A 394 -20.92 13.28 -16.01
N SER A 395 -20.49 12.83 -14.83
CA SER A 395 -21.09 11.71 -14.14
C SER A 395 -21.34 12.08 -12.68
N ARG A 396 -22.52 11.74 -12.16
CA ARG A 396 -22.89 12.00 -10.77
C ARG A 396 -23.21 10.68 -10.09
N GLY A 397 -22.44 10.36 -9.05
CA GLY A 397 -22.72 9.29 -8.11
C GLY A 397 -23.47 9.81 -6.88
N LYS A 398 -23.65 8.93 -5.87
CA LYS A 398 -24.35 9.27 -4.63
C LYS A 398 -23.66 10.38 -3.83
N ASP A 399 -22.34 10.28 -3.67
CA ASP A 399 -21.54 11.20 -2.84
C ASP A 399 -20.49 11.98 -3.64
N TRP A 400 -20.31 11.65 -4.93
CA TRP A 400 -19.23 12.16 -5.77
C TRP A 400 -19.76 12.69 -7.09
N THR A 401 -19.21 13.83 -7.53
CA THR A 401 -19.40 14.37 -8.87
C THR A 401 -18.09 14.23 -9.63
N PHE A 402 -18.18 13.74 -10.87
CA PHE A 402 -17.04 13.46 -11.75
C PHE A 402 -17.13 14.28 -13.03
N ARG A 403 -16.02 14.94 -13.37
CA ARG A 403 -15.80 15.50 -14.71
C ARG A 403 -14.78 14.66 -15.43
N LEU A 404 -15.10 14.33 -16.67
CA LEU A 404 -14.27 13.48 -17.53
C LEU A 404 -13.90 14.22 -18.79
N ALA A 405 -12.70 13.98 -19.30
CA ALA A 405 -12.30 14.33 -20.65
C ALA A 405 -11.51 13.19 -21.29
N ALA A 406 -11.77 12.95 -22.57
CA ALA A 406 -10.90 12.17 -23.45
C ALA A 406 -10.29 13.13 -24.47
N ILE A 407 -8.98 13.10 -24.63
CA ILE A 407 -8.22 14.09 -25.41
C ILE A 407 -7.27 13.35 -26.34
N ARG A 408 -7.29 13.71 -27.62
CA ARG A 408 -6.39 13.11 -28.61
C ARG A 408 -5.10 13.93 -28.76
N MET A 409 -3.96 13.27 -28.66
CA MET A 409 -2.62 13.85 -28.79
C MET A 409 -1.78 12.93 -29.68
N GLY A 410 -1.59 13.33 -30.94
CA GLY A 410 -1.03 12.42 -31.96
C GLY A 410 -1.95 11.21 -32.14
N GLU A 411 -1.37 10.01 -32.08
CA GLU A 411 -2.10 8.73 -32.17
C GLU A 411 -2.66 8.26 -30.81
N THR A 412 -2.27 8.93 -29.72
CA THR A 412 -2.62 8.52 -28.37
C THR A 412 -3.86 9.25 -27.88
N THR A 413 -4.73 8.53 -27.16
CA THR A 413 -5.85 9.13 -26.43
C THR A 413 -5.52 9.13 -24.93
N TYR A 414 -5.57 10.31 -24.32
CA TYR A 414 -5.43 10.48 -22.88
C TYR A 414 -6.79 10.74 -22.25
N ARG A 415 -6.91 10.39 -20.98
CA ARG A 415 -8.11 10.65 -20.19
C ARG A 415 -7.75 11.45 -18.95
N MET A 416 -8.61 12.42 -18.64
CA MET A 416 -8.53 13.27 -17.45
C MET A 416 -9.82 13.16 -16.67
N ILE A 417 -9.73 12.80 -15.40
CA ILE A 417 -10.87 12.65 -14.50
C ILE A 417 -10.62 13.50 -13.27
N MET A 418 -11.61 14.30 -12.89
CA MET A 418 -11.64 14.98 -11.59
C MET A 418 -12.90 14.60 -10.82
N ALA A 419 -12.72 14.19 -9.58
CA ALA A 419 -13.78 13.83 -8.66
C ALA A 419 -13.82 14.84 -7.50
N ALA A 420 -15.02 15.23 -7.09
CA ALA A 420 -15.25 16.03 -5.89
C ALA A 420 -16.39 15.44 -5.06
N LYS A 421 -16.21 15.40 -3.74
CA LYS A 421 -17.18 14.87 -2.78
C LYS A 421 -18.12 15.97 -2.29
N GLY A 422 -19.39 15.60 -2.08
CA GLY A 422 -20.41 16.50 -1.51
C GLY A 422 -20.83 17.62 -2.47
N ALA A 423 -21.02 18.83 -1.94
CA ALA A 423 -21.53 19.98 -2.70
C ALA A 423 -20.46 20.73 -3.51
N THR A 424 -19.20 20.28 -3.47
CA THR A 424 -18.10 20.94 -4.20
C THR A 424 -18.23 20.68 -5.68
N ASP A 425 -18.40 21.73 -6.50
CA ASP A 425 -18.42 21.60 -7.96
C ASP A 425 -16.98 21.43 -8.50
N PRO A 426 -16.64 20.28 -9.12
CA PRO A 426 -15.32 20.07 -9.71
C PRO A 426 -15.07 20.89 -10.99
N GLU A 427 -16.13 21.40 -11.65
CA GLU A 427 -16.05 21.99 -12.99
C GLU A 427 -15.03 23.14 -13.14
N PRO A 428 -14.97 24.16 -12.26
CA PRO A 428 -14.01 25.26 -12.44
C PRO A 428 -12.56 24.81 -12.33
N ALA A 429 -12.27 23.86 -11.43
CA ALA A 429 -10.93 23.33 -11.23
C ALA A 429 -10.54 22.37 -12.37
N PHE A 430 -11.48 21.53 -12.80
CA PHE A 430 -11.31 20.63 -13.93
C PHE A 430 -10.98 21.38 -15.21
N ARG A 431 -11.72 22.45 -15.52
CA ARG A 431 -11.49 23.26 -16.71
C ARG A 431 -10.09 23.87 -16.75
N ARG A 432 -9.64 24.49 -15.64
CA ARG A 432 -8.27 25.05 -15.56
C ARG A 432 -7.19 24.00 -15.78
N TRP A 433 -7.37 22.82 -15.20
CA TRP A 433 -6.44 21.70 -15.38
C TRP A 433 -6.41 21.22 -16.84
N LEU A 434 -7.59 21.04 -17.42
CA LEU A 434 -7.77 20.63 -18.81
C LEU A 434 -7.15 21.62 -19.80
N GLU A 435 -7.32 22.92 -19.56
CA GLU A 435 -6.73 24.00 -20.36
C GLU A 435 -5.20 24.13 -20.18
N SER A 436 -4.65 23.66 -19.06
CA SER A 436 -3.21 23.70 -18.80
C SER A 436 -2.42 22.66 -19.60
N LEU A 437 -3.07 21.61 -20.13
CA LEU A 437 -2.41 20.57 -20.89
C LEU A 437 -1.84 21.17 -22.17
N ARG A 438 -0.53 21.03 -22.37
CA ARG A 438 0.21 21.56 -23.53
C ARG A 438 1.33 20.63 -23.98
N PRO A 439 1.84 20.79 -25.20
CA PRO A 439 3.13 20.23 -25.57
C PRO A 439 4.23 20.74 -24.63
N ILE A 440 5.22 19.90 -24.36
CA ILE A 440 6.45 20.34 -23.69
C ILE A 440 7.32 21.13 -24.67
N GLU A 441 7.86 22.25 -24.24
CA GLU A 441 8.79 23.02 -25.07
C GLU A 441 10.17 22.34 -25.11
N PRO A 442 10.92 22.36 -26.23
CA PRO A 442 12.23 21.71 -26.31
C PRO A 442 13.23 22.20 -25.25
N GLU A 443 13.22 23.49 -24.94
CA GLU A 443 14.05 24.07 -23.87
C GLU A 443 13.63 23.58 -22.48
N GLU A 444 12.33 23.46 -22.25
CA GLU A 444 11.78 22.93 -21.01
C GLU A 444 12.16 21.46 -20.84
N ALA A 445 12.01 20.64 -21.88
CA ALA A 445 12.42 19.25 -21.90
C ALA A 445 13.93 19.08 -21.67
N ALA A 446 14.76 19.92 -22.29
CA ALA A 446 16.22 19.90 -22.12
C ALA A 446 16.67 20.36 -20.72
N SER A 447 15.88 21.21 -20.05
CA SER A 447 16.15 21.65 -18.69
C SER A 447 15.85 20.58 -17.63
N LEU A 448 15.10 19.53 -17.98
CA LEU A 448 14.75 18.45 -17.06
C LEU A 448 15.95 17.53 -16.84
N LYS A 449 16.74 17.85 -15.81
CA LYS A 449 17.82 17.00 -15.35
C LYS A 449 17.29 15.92 -14.39
N PRO A 450 17.60 14.63 -14.61
CA PRO A 450 17.28 13.59 -13.65
C PRO A 450 17.97 13.87 -12.31
N ALA A 451 17.19 13.95 -11.25
CA ALA A 451 17.78 14.04 -9.93
C ALA A 451 18.47 12.72 -9.57
N HIS A 452 19.61 12.79 -8.91
CA HIS A 452 20.37 11.64 -8.46
C HIS A 452 20.96 11.88 -7.07
N LEU A 453 21.33 10.79 -6.40
CA LEU A 453 22.04 10.84 -5.14
C LEU A 453 23.50 11.18 -5.39
N ARG A 454 24.02 12.11 -4.60
CA ARG A 454 25.44 12.37 -4.47
C ARG A 454 25.87 12.19 -3.03
N ILE A 455 26.85 11.34 -2.80
CA ILE A 455 27.46 11.19 -1.48
C ILE A 455 28.53 12.26 -1.30
N VAL A 456 28.38 13.04 -0.23
CA VAL A 456 29.33 14.08 0.16
C VAL A 456 29.92 13.77 1.52
N THR A 457 31.24 13.88 1.64
CA THR A 457 31.91 13.81 2.92
C THR A 457 31.79 15.16 3.61
N ALA A 458 31.25 15.18 4.83
CA ALA A 458 31.13 16.40 5.61
C ALA A 458 32.51 16.96 5.98
N ALA A 459 32.71 18.24 5.77
CA ALA A 459 33.91 18.98 6.17
C ALA A 459 33.75 19.54 7.60
N PRO A 460 34.86 19.90 8.27
CA PRO A 460 34.79 20.69 9.51
C PRO A 460 33.99 21.98 9.28
N GLY A 461 32.98 22.21 10.12
CA GLY A 461 32.11 23.39 10.03
C GLY A 461 30.84 23.22 9.18
N ASP A 462 30.67 22.09 8.48
CA ASP A 462 29.40 21.79 7.83
C ASP A 462 28.26 21.67 8.85
N THR A 463 27.07 22.13 8.46
CA THR A 463 25.83 21.97 9.24
C THR A 463 24.77 21.25 8.41
N VAL A 464 23.75 20.71 9.06
CA VAL A 464 22.57 20.13 8.40
C VAL A 464 21.96 21.12 7.42
N GLU A 465 21.78 22.38 7.82
CA GLU A 465 21.20 23.44 7.00
C GLU A 465 22.11 23.81 5.83
N GLY A 466 23.42 23.85 6.05
CA GLY A 466 24.41 24.10 5.01
C GLY A 466 24.38 23.05 3.91
N LEU A 467 24.35 21.77 4.30
CA LEU A 467 24.28 20.66 3.36
C LEU A 467 22.90 20.55 2.69
N ALA A 468 21.82 20.76 3.42
CA ALA A 468 20.47 20.74 2.87
C ALA A 468 20.24 21.82 1.81
N ARG A 469 20.84 23.01 1.96
CA ARG A 469 20.77 24.09 0.93
C ARG A 469 21.41 23.71 -0.41
N ARG A 470 22.26 22.70 -0.44
CA ARG A 470 22.89 22.19 -1.68
C ARG A 470 22.00 21.18 -2.41
N MET A 471 20.88 20.76 -1.81
CA MET A 471 19.99 19.78 -2.41
C MET A 471 19.06 20.42 -3.44
N SER A 472 18.90 19.75 -4.58
CA SER A 472 17.95 20.10 -5.65
C SER A 472 16.58 19.48 -5.36
N VAL A 473 15.90 19.97 -4.32
CA VAL A 473 14.59 19.46 -3.88
C VAL A 473 13.59 20.60 -3.76
N SER A 474 12.34 20.35 -4.15
CA SER A 474 11.29 21.37 -4.28
C SER A 474 10.85 22.01 -2.97
N ASP A 475 10.97 21.29 -1.86
CA ASP A 475 10.41 21.66 -0.57
C ASP A 475 11.11 20.92 0.59
N ARG A 476 11.00 21.50 1.78
CA ARG A 476 11.42 20.90 3.07
C ARG A 476 12.82 20.27 3.05
N ALA A 477 13.79 20.95 2.43
CA ALA A 477 15.14 20.43 2.20
C ALA A 477 15.81 19.90 3.48
N VAL A 478 15.68 20.60 4.61
CA VAL A 478 16.23 20.17 5.90
C VAL A 478 15.58 18.88 6.39
N ASP A 479 14.25 18.80 6.42
CA ASP A 479 13.55 17.58 6.84
C ASP A 479 13.92 16.39 5.92
N ARG A 480 14.03 16.64 4.60
CA ARG A 480 14.40 15.61 3.63
C ARG A 480 15.85 15.15 3.80
N PHE A 481 16.78 16.07 4.06
CA PHE A 481 18.16 15.73 4.40
C PHE A 481 18.23 14.84 5.64
N LEU A 482 17.49 15.21 6.69
CA LEU A 482 17.45 14.45 7.94
C LEU A 482 16.90 13.03 7.73
N VAL A 483 15.79 12.90 7.00
CA VAL A 483 15.18 11.60 6.71
C VAL A 483 16.10 10.72 5.87
N LEU A 484 16.62 11.25 4.75
CA LEU A 484 17.51 10.49 3.89
C LEU A 484 18.74 10.02 4.66
N ASN A 485 19.29 10.82 5.57
CA ASN A 485 20.54 10.48 6.25
C ASN A 485 20.36 9.72 7.58
N GLY A 486 19.14 9.35 7.95
CA GLY A 486 18.86 8.65 9.21
C GLY A 486 19.08 9.53 10.44
N LEU A 487 18.98 10.86 10.30
CA LEU A 487 19.22 11.83 11.35
C LEU A 487 17.92 12.30 11.99
N GLN A 488 17.96 12.56 13.29
CA GLN A 488 16.87 13.17 14.04
C GLN A 488 16.96 14.70 13.99
N ARG A 489 15.85 15.39 14.30
CA ARG A 489 15.87 16.86 14.42
C ARG A 489 16.86 17.29 15.52
N GLY A 490 17.65 18.31 15.21
CA GLY A 490 18.72 18.80 16.10
C GLY A 490 20.02 17.99 16.04
N ALA A 491 20.10 16.94 15.21
CA ALA A 491 21.36 16.23 14.98
C ALA A 491 22.39 17.13 14.29
N THR A 492 23.67 16.87 14.57
CA THR A 492 24.80 17.50 13.89
C THR A 492 25.41 16.54 12.87
N VAL A 493 26.09 17.10 11.87
CA VAL A 493 26.87 16.30 10.91
C VAL A 493 28.28 16.07 11.46
N LYS A 494 28.83 14.88 11.22
CA LYS A 494 30.15 14.48 11.70
C LYS A 494 31.17 14.67 10.58
N PRO A 495 32.22 15.49 10.77
CA PRO A 495 33.29 15.62 9.80
C PRO A 495 33.90 14.26 9.43
N GLY A 496 34.15 14.05 8.14
CA GLY A 496 34.65 12.78 7.60
C GLY A 496 33.57 11.73 7.32
N GLN A 497 32.33 11.92 7.77
CA GLN A 497 31.21 11.02 7.45
C GLN A 497 30.55 11.38 6.12
N GLY A 498 30.10 10.36 5.38
CA GLY A 498 29.33 10.51 4.15
C GLY A 498 27.84 10.81 4.39
N TYR A 499 27.29 11.72 3.60
CA TYR A 499 25.88 12.11 3.60
C TYR A 499 25.31 12.13 2.18
N LYS A 500 24.07 11.66 2.04
CA LYS A 500 23.29 11.71 0.80
C LYS A 500 22.78 13.13 0.57
N LEU A 501 23.07 13.69 -0.60
CA LEU A 501 22.40 14.85 -1.17
C LEU A 501 21.63 14.43 -2.42
N VAL A 502 20.52 15.09 -2.70
CA VAL A 502 19.82 14.98 -3.98
C VAL A 502 20.30 16.14 -4.86
N VAL A 503 20.81 15.85 -6.05
CA VAL A 503 21.35 16.86 -6.99
C VAL A 503 20.82 16.61 -8.40
N GLU A 504 20.85 17.62 -9.27
CA GLU A 504 20.43 17.57 -10.68
C GLU A 504 21.61 17.58 -11.67
#